data_AF-A0AAE6WM09-F1
#
_entry.id   AF-A0AAE6WM09-F1
#
_cell.length_a   1.000
_cell.length_b   1.000
_cell.length_c   1.000
_cell.angle_alpha   90.00
_cell.angle_beta   90.00
_cell.angle_gamma   90.00
#
_symmetry.space_group_name_H-M   'P 1'
#
loop_
_entity.id
_entity.type
_entity.pdbx_description
1 polymer ?
#
loop_
_entity_poly.entity_id
_entity_poly.type
_entity_poly.pdbx_seq_one_letter_code
_entity_poly.pdbx_strand_id
1 'polypeptide(L)'
;MHKNWYIPLIIALLITGATGCKGGKPPEQSKNTSEKEQSQKAEKTVKSKGATNKSKDDSATTAEKSDHIKTASTKKEQAKWQTTAMAHMETNLNDVSVFLQKAEQVINDLEYAAATLPDGKEIKEDGIIYRQLPKPYHTRDGILAFFQQYWSRPLAVALYDHLDTKIVDGHVYLSTSTKRYPVFISTQNMKVSVENSGLIVEVSGISPTVASSSSLVRYHLGRDQESKRYEITKRSGIYGQENFQ
;
A
#
# COMPACT_ATOMS: atom_id res chain seq x y z
N MET A 1 52.03 42.36 29.86
CA MET A 1 51.23 43.23 28.97
C MET A 1 49.91 42.52 28.69
N HIS A 2 48.82 43.19 29.07
CA HIS A 2 47.47 42.65 29.19
C HIS A 2 46.70 42.69 27.87
N LYS A 3 45.81 41.70 27.66
CA LYS A 3 44.37 41.98 27.43
C LYS A 3 43.54 40.68 27.54
N ASN A 4 42.90 40.52 28.69
CA ASN A 4 41.71 39.68 28.85
C ASN A 4 40.51 40.48 28.34
N TRP A 5 39.56 39.82 27.67
CA TRP A 5 38.22 40.37 27.46
C TRP A 5 37.19 39.40 28.04
N TYR A 6 36.55 39.83 29.12
CA TYR A 6 35.33 39.29 29.69
C TYR A 6 34.23 40.35 29.55
N ILE A 7 33.00 39.97 29.96
CA ILE A 7 31.86 40.81 30.40
C ILE A 7 30.73 40.90 29.34
N PRO A 8 29.42 40.82 29.68
CA PRO A 8 28.72 39.96 30.64
C PRO A 8 27.30 39.52 30.16
N LEU A 9 26.61 38.80 31.05
CA LEU A 9 25.17 38.50 31.08
C LEU A 9 24.32 39.76 31.41
N ILE A 10 23.10 39.89 30.86
CA ILE A 10 22.02 40.72 31.46
C ILE A 10 20.74 39.88 31.58
N ILE A 11 20.21 39.90 32.80
CA ILE A 11 18.95 39.30 33.30
C ILE A 11 17.85 40.38 33.33
N ALA A 12 16.63 40.03 32.96
CA ALA A 12 15.34 40.50 33.49
C ALA A 12 14.25 39.66 32.78
N LEU A 13 13.46 38.75 33.37
CA LEU A 13 12.64 38.71 34.58
C LEU A 13 11.48 39.71 34.59
N LEU A 14 10.29 39.18 34.93
CA LEU A 14 9.00 39.82 35.25
C LEU A 14 8.04 39.94 34.04
N ILE A 15 6.74 39.60 34.11
CA ILE A 15 5.82 39.44 35.25
C ILE A 15 4.56 38.68 34.82
N THR A 16 4.14 37.79 35.71
CA THR A 16 2.79 37.31 36.08
C THR A 16 1.54 37.76 35.32
N GLY A 17 0.59 36.83 35.22
CA GLY A 17 -0.84 37.12 35.07
C GLY A 17 -1.70 35.89 35.31
N ALA A 18 -2.02 35.61 36.58
CA ALA A 18 -3.02 34.63 37.00
C ALA A 18 -4.43 35.25 36.98
N THR A 19 -5.42 34.53 36.45
CA THR A 19 -6.89 34.57 36.74
C THR A 19 -7.54 33.63 35.70
N GLY A 20 -8.51 32.76 35.95
CA GLY A 20 -9.39 32.56 37.08
C GLY A 20 -10.52 31.60 36.65
N CYS A 21 -11.00 30.88 37.66
CA CYS A 21 -12.10 29.92 37.78
C CYS A 21 -13.35 30.00 36.88
N LYS A 22 -14.05 28.84 36.87
CA LYS A 22 -15.48 28.50 36.63
C LYS A 22 -15.64 27.62 35.37
N GLY A 23 -16.13 26.38 35.41
CA GLY A 23 -17.12 25.76 36.30
C GLY A 23 -18.50 25.81 35.62
N GLY A 24 -19.00 24.68 35.11
CA GLY A 24 -20.37 24.56 34.58
C GLY A 24 -20.62 23.28 33.78
N LYS A 25 -21.41 22.38 34.35
CA LYS A 25 -21.89 21.08 33.83
C LYS A 25 -23.01 21.24 32.77
N PRO A 26 -23.42 20.16 32.06
CA PRO A 26 -24.21 20.18 30.83
C PRO A 26 -25.72 20.19 31.10
N PRO A 27 -26.58 20.26 30.06
CA PRO A 27 -27.97 19.82 30.17
C PRO A 27 -28.19 18.41 29.59
N GLU A 28 -29.11 17.72 30.27
CA GLU A 28 -29.66 16.38 30.08
C GLU A 28 -30.84 16.32 29.08
N GLN A 29 -31.02 15.10 28.55
CA GLN A 29 -32.24 14.29 28.32
C GLN A 29 -33.55 14.88 27.74
N SER A 30 -34.06 14.18 26.72
CA SER A 30 -35.31 13.36 26.75
C SER A 30 -35.38 12.55 25.45
N LYS A 31 -35.34 11.21 25.35
CA LYS A 31 -36.19 10.09 25.80
C LYS A 31 -37.61 10.04 25.22
N ASN A 32 -37.83 9.11 24.28
CA ASN A 32 -39.00 8.22 24.08
C ASN A 32 -38.53 7.13 23.07
N THR A 33 -38.36 5.82 23.37
CA THR A 33 -39.34 4.74 23.66
C THR A 33 -40.43 4.67 22.57
N SER A 34 -40.81 3.56 21.93
CA SER A 34 -40.75 2.12 22.23
C SER A 34 -41.08 1.29 20.95
N GLU A 35 -40.72 -0.01 20.99
CA GLU A 35 -41.47 -1.17 20.42
C GLU A 35 -41.70 -1.29 18.89
N LYS A 36 -41.85 -2.46 18.24
CA LYS A 36 -41.66 -3.91 18.47
C LYS A 36 -42.13 -4.58 17.14
N GLU A 37 -41.88 -5.89 17.00
CA GLU A 37 -42.47 -6.85 16.03
C GLU A 37 -41.75 -6.94 14.67
N GLN A 38 -41.06 -8.03 14.30
CA GLN A 38 -41.34 -9.48 14.31
C GLN A 38 -42.13 -9.97 13.08
N SER A 39 -41.52 -10.96 12.42
CA SER A 39 -42.10 -12.07 11.65
C SER A 39 -42.23 -11.99 10.11
N GLN A 40 -41.41 -12.86 9.50
CA GLN A 40 -41.79 -14.03 8.69
C GLN A 40 -42.37 -13.86 7.28
N LYS A 41 -41.53 -14.30 6.31
CA LYS A 41 -41.74 -15.42 5.37
C LYS A 41 -43.15 -15.61 4.78
N ALA A 42 -43.23 -15.49 3.45
CA ALA A 42 -44.20 -16.22 2.64
C ALA A 42 -43.56 -16.73 1.34
N GLU A 43 -43.35 -18.05 1.30
CA GLU A 43 -43.23 -18.83 0.06
C GLU A 43 -44.57 -18.82 -0.68
N LYS A 44 -44.54 -18.84 -2.02
CA LYS A 44 -45.67 -19.35 -2.81
C LYS A 44 -45.17 -20.26 -3.93
N THR A 45 -45.31 -21.55 -3.66
CA THR A 45 -45.28 -22.67 -4.59
C THR A 45 -46.45 -22.60 -5.58
N VAL A 46 -46.23 -22.98 -6.84
CA VAL A 46 -47.29 -23.48 -7.73
C VAL A 46 -46.89 -24.86 -8.29
N LYS A 47 -47.63 -25.87 -7.81
CA LYS A 47 -47.92 -27.21 -8.38
C LYS A 47 -48.29 -27.12 -9.88
N SER A 48 -48.33 -28.14 -10.74
CA SER A 48 -48.05 -29.59 -10.76
C SER A 48 -48.68 -30.12 -12.07
N LYS A 49 -48.27 -31.33 -12.51
CA LYS A 49 -48.89 -32.29 -13.45
C LYS A 49 -48.52 -32.11 -14.94
N GLY A 50 -48.21 -33.16 -15.71
CA GLY A 50 -48.15 -34.59 -15.41
C GLY A 50 -47.68 -35.45 -16.60
N ALA A 51 -46.98 -36.54 -16.28
CA ALA A 51 -46.94 -37.89 -16.83
C ALA A 51 -47.19 -38.19 -18.34
N THR A 52 -46.24 -38.85 -19.03
CA THR A 52 -46.15 -40.33 -19.25
C THR A 52 -45.29 -40.68 -20.50
N ASN A 53 -44.51 -41.74 -20.38
CA ASN A 53 -43.43 -42.30 -21.22
C ASN A 53 -43.78 -42.72 -22.68
N LYS A 54 -42.78 -42.66 -23.59
CA LYS A 54 -42.24 -43.85 -24.30
C LYS A 54 -40.91 -43.55 -25.04
N SER A 55 -40.01 -44.52 -25.06
CA SER A 55 -38.62 -44.44 -25.54
C SER A 55 -38.44 -44.33 -27.06
N LYS A 56 -37.31 -43.74 -27.46
CA LYS A 56 -36.40 -44.34 -28.45
C LYS A 56 -35.01 -43.73 -28.30
N ASP A 57 -34.00 -44.59 -28.30
CA ASP A 57 -32.57 -44.27 -28.39
C ASP A 57 -32.30 -43.18 -29.43
N ASP A 58 -31.45 -42.21 -29.09
CA ASP A 58 -30.18 -42.05 -29.80
C ASP A 58 -29.22 -41.11 -29.06
N SER A 59 -27.96 -41.54 -29.12
CA SER A 59 -26.74 -40.98 -28.56
C SER A 59 -26.51 -39.50 -28.92
N ALA A 60 -26.28 -38.67 -27.90
CA ALA A 60 -25.34 -37.53 -27.98
C ALA A 60 -25.10 -36.93 -26.58
N THR A 61 -23.92 -37.18 -26.05
CA THR A 61 -23.37 -36.59 -24.83
C THR A 61 -23.26 -35.06 -24.99
N THR A 62 -24.20 -34.29 -24.45
CA THR A 62 -24.00 -32.85 -24.21
C THR A 62 -23.24 -32.68 -22.91
N ALA A 63 -21.91 -32.56 -23.05
CA ALA A 63 -21.02 -32.14 -21.99
C ALA A 63 -21.41 -30.75 -21.48
N GLU A 64 -21.52 -30.65 -20.17
CA GLU A 64 -21.67 -29.41 -19.41
C GLU A 64 -20.57 -28.42 -19.82
N LYS A 65 -21.00 -27.22 -20.23
CA LYS A 65 -20.12 -26.10 -20.52
C LYS A 65 -19.62 -25.54 -19.19
N SER A 66 -18.58 -26.17 -18.65
CA SER A 66 -17.76 -25.61 -17.58
C SER A 66 -17.04 -24.38 -18.15
N ASP A 67 -17.36 -23.20 -17.63
CA ASP A 67 -16.62 -21.97 -17.88
C ASP A 67 -15.19 -22.13 -17.35
N HIS A 68 -14.32 -22.65 -18.21
CA HIS A 68 -12.89 -22.66 -17.98
C HIS A 68 -12.42 -21.21 -17.87
N ILE A 69 -12.13 -20.79 -16.64
CA ILE A 69 -11.28 -19.63 -16.35
C ILE A 69 -10.00 -19.84 -17.17
N LYS A 70 -9.82 -19.05 -18.23
CA LYS A 70 -8.60 -19.07 -19.03
C LYS A 70 -7.48 -18.56 -18.14
N THR A 71 -6.66 -19.48 -17.64
CA THR A 71 -5.40 -19.13 -16.97
C THR A 71 -4.37 -18.80 -18.06
N ALA A 72 -3.80 -17.58 -18.05
CA ALA A 72 -2.78 -17.18 -19.02
C ALA A 72 -1.58 -18.13 -18.95
N SER A 73 -1.33 -18.85 -20.03
CA SER A 73 -0.36 -19.93 -20.11
C SER A 73 1.04 -19.46 -20.52
N THR A 74 1.22 -18.17 -20.85
CA THR A 74 2.51 -17.62 -21.29
C THR A 74 2.90 -16.33 -20.55
N LYS A 75 4.20 -16.16 -20.28
CA LYS A 75 4.77 -14.96 -19.62
C LYS A 75 4.40 -13.65 -20.35
N LYS A 76 4.26 -13.70 -21.68
CA LYS A 76 3.84 -12.56 -22.52
C LYS A 76 2.36 -12.22 -22.35
N GLU A 77 1.51 -13.23 -22.19
CA GLU A 77 0.07 -13.05 -21.96
C GLU A 77 -0.23 -12.63 -20.52
N GLN A 78 0.52 -13.17 -19.54
CA GLN A 78 0.52 -12.69 -18.15
C GLN A 78 0.95 -11.22 -18.06
N ALA A 79 2.04 -10.84 -18.73
CA ALA A 79 2.48 -9.44 -18.79
C ALA A 79 1.42 -8.55 -19.45
N LYS A 80 0.75 -9.02 -20.50
CA LYS A 80 -0.33 -8.29 -21.16
C LYS A 80 -1.54 -8.09 -20.25
N TRP A 81 -1.98 -9.13 -19.54
CA TRP A 81 -3.13 -9.03 -18.60
C TRP A 81 -2.82 -8.17 -17.38
N GLN A 82 -1.60 -8.25 -16.84
CA GLN A 82 -1.12 -7.33 -15.80
C GLN A 82 -1.13 -5.87 -16.29
N THR A 83 -0.73 -5.64 -17.55
CA THR A 83 -0.74 -4.29 -18.14
C THR A 83 -2.17 -3.75 -18.32
N THR A 84 -3.14 -4.58 -18.71
CA THR A 84 -4.52 -4.13 -18.92
C THR A 84 -5.26 -3.85 -17.61
N ALA A 85 -5.10 -4.69 -16.58
CA ALA A 85 -5.74 -4.46 -15.28
C ALA A 85 -5.20 -3.18 -14.61
N MET A 86 -3.89 -2.97 -14.67
CA MET A 86 -3.26 -1.78 -14.11
C MET A 86 -3.48 -0.50 -14.93
N ALA A 87 -4.00 -0.58 -16.16
CA ALA A 87 -4.30 0.57 -17.00
C ALA A 87 -5.69 1.19 -16.75
N HIS A 88 -6.59 0.49 -16.04
CA HIS A 88 -7.99 0.89 -15.82
C HIS A 88 -8.40 0.93 -14.33
N MET A 89 -7.43 1.23 -13.47
CA MET A 89 -7.62 1.27 -12.00
C MET A 89 -8.71 2.24 -11.54
N GLU A 90 -9.08 3.25 -12.34
CA GLU A 90 -10.19 4.17 -12.05
C GLU A 90 -11.55 3.47 -11.88
N THR A 91 -11.73 2.28 -12.43
CA THR A 91 -13.00 1.53 -12.39
C THR A 91 -12.98 0.33 -11.45
N ASN A 92 -11.82 0.00 -10.86
CA ASN A 92 -11.66 -1.20 -10.04
C ASN A 92 -10.84 -0.93 -8.76
N LEU A 93 -11.54 -0.77 -7.64
CA LEU A 93 -10.93 -0.56 -6.32
C LEU A 93 -10.02 -1.73 -5.91
N ASN A 94 -10.32 -2.96 -6.33
CA ASN A 94 -9.48 -4.10 -6.00
C ASN A 94 -8.10 -3.96 -6.67
N ASP A 95 -8.06 -3.55 -7.94
CA ASP A 95 -6.81 -3.37 -8.67
C ASP A 95 -5.96 -2.24 -8.07
N VAL A 96 -6.59 -1.14 -7.64
CA VAL A 96 -5.92 -0.06 -6.87
C VAL A 96 -5.30 -0.61 -5.59
N SER A 97 -6.05 -1.40 -4.82
CA SER A 97 -5.56 -1.95 -3.55
C SER A 97 -4.37 -2.89 -3.74
N VAL A 98 -4.43 -3.78 -4.74
CA VAL A 98 -3.34 -4.70 -5.07
C VAL A 98 -2.10 -3.95 -5.56
N PHE A 99 -2.29 -2.91 -6.39
CA PHE A 99 -1.21 -2.06 -6.87
C PHE A 99 -0.47 -1.37 -5.73
N LEU A 100 -1.21 -0.69 -4.85
CA LEU A 100 -0.62 0.01 -3.71
C LEU A 100 0.04 -0.95 -2.71
N GLN A 101 -0.59 -2.10 -2.45
CA GLN A 101 0.00 -3.12 -1.59
C GLN A 101 1.34 -3.62 -2.14
N LYS A 102 1.44 -3.81 -3.46
CA LYS A 102 2.70 -4.18 -4.11
C LYS A 102 3.73 -3.05 -4.07
N ALA A 103 3.31 -1.81 -4.27
CA ALA A 103 4.19 -0.65 -4.20
C ALA A 103 4.86 -0.50 -2.83
N GLU A 104 4.11 -0.69 -1.73
CA GLU A 104 4.64 -0.63 -0.35
C GLU A 104 5.54 -1.83 0.00
N GLN A 105 5.46 -2.92 -0.77
CA GLN A 105 6.18 -4.16 -0.50
C GLN A 105 7.56 -4.21 -1.19
N VAL A 106 7.89 -3.27 -2.10
CA VAL A 106 9.10 -3.37 -2.94
C VAL A 106 10.41 -3.50 -2.16
N ILE A 107 10.56 -2.83 -1.02
CA ILE A 107 11.76 -2.96 -0.18
C ILE A 107 11.83 -4.36 0.44
N ASN A 108 10.72 -4.86 0.97
CA ASN A 108 10.64 -6.20 1.54
C ASN A 108 10.92 -7.28 0.47
N ASP A 109 10.41 -7.09 -0.75
CA ASP A 109 10.67 -7.99 -1.89
C ASP A 109 12.17 -7.99 -2.26
N LEU A 110 12.83 -6.84 -2.19
CA LEU A 110 14.27 -6.69 -2.45
C LEU A 110 15.12 -7.38 -1.37
N GLU A 111 14.80 -7.16 -0.09
CA GLU A 111 15.47 -7.81 1.03
C GLU A 111 15.27 -9.33 1.02
N TYR A 112 14.06 -9.80 0.70
CA TYR A 112 13.78 -11.22 0.54
C TYR A 112 14.63 -11.80 -0.58
N ALA A 113 14.72 -11.11 -1.73
CA ALA A 113 15.56 -11.55 -2.84
C ALA A 113 17.05 -11.67 -2.45
N ALA A 114 17.56 -10.75 -1.61
CA ALA A 114 18.92 -10.84 -1.07
C ALA A 114 19.09 -12.03 -0.11
N ALA A 115 18.11 -12.23 0.78
CA ALA A 115 18.15 -13.28 1.80
C ALA A 115 18.02 -14.70 1.22
N THR A 116 17.35 -14.85 0.08
CA THR A 116 17.13 -16.15 -0.56
C THR A 116 18.08 -16.46 -1.72
N LEU A 117 19.12 -15.64 -1.94
CA LEU A 117 20.11 -15.90 -2.98
C LEU A 117 21.01 -17.09 -2.56
N PRO A 118 20.94 -18.27 -3.22
CA PRO A 118 21.58 -19.49 -2.72
C PRO A 118 23.10 -19.39 -2.53
N ASP A 119 23.77 -18.63 -3.41
CA ASP A 119 25.22 -18.40 -3.38
C ASP A 119 25.55 -16.90 -3.15
N GLY A 120 24.66 -16.20 -2.43
CA GLY A 120 24.79 -14.77 -2.18
C GLY A 120 25.99 -14.49 -1.27
N LYS A 121 26.90 -13.62 -1.72
CA LYS A 121 27.99 -13.16 -0.88
C LYS A 121 27.46 -12.26 0.23
N GLU A 122 28.12 -12.31 1.40
CA GLU A 122 27.87 -11.39 2.50
C GLU A 122 29.12 -10.57 2.80
N ILE A 123 28.91 -9.30 3.15
CA ILE A 123 29.94 -8.41 3.69
C ILE A 123 29.53 -8.06 5.11
N LYS A 124 30.47 -8.18 6.05
CA LYS A 124 30.27 -7.80 7.46
C LYS A 124 31.13 -6.60 7.77
N GLU A 125 30.50 -5.50 8.17
CA GLU A 125 31.18 -4.24 8.49
C GLU A 125 30.46 -3.58 9.66
N ASP A 126 31.20 -3.21 10.70
CA ASP A 126 30.67 -2.54 11.90
C ASP A 126 29.46 -3.26 12.55
N GLY A 127 29.42 -4.60 12.46
CA GLY A 127 28.33 -5.43 12.97
C GLY A 127 27.09 -5.50 12.08
N ILE A 128 27.10 -4.83 10.92
CA ILE A 128 26.05 -4.86 9.91
C ILE A 128 26.38 -5.92 8.86
N ILE A 129 25.38 -6.73 8.49
CA ILE A 129 25.47 -7.73 7.43
C ILE A 129 24.83 -7.16 6.16
N TYR A 130 25.63 -7.04 5.11
CA TYR A 130 25.20 -6.65 3.78
C TYR A 130 25.15 -7.90 2.89
N ARG A 131 24.00 -8.18 2.27
CA ARG A 131 23.79 -9.34 1.40
C ARG A 131 23.76 -8.95 -0.06
N GLN A 132 24.45 -9.70 -0.90
CA GLN A 132 24.48 -9.47 -2.34
C GLN A 132 23.07 -9.56 -2.94
N LEU A 133 22.72 -8.61 -3.80
CA LEU A 133 21.46 -8.67 -4.53
C LEU A 133 21.59 -9.51 -5.81
N PRO A 134 20.59 -10.36 -6.14
CA PRO A 134 20.58 -11.11 -7.39
C PRO A 134 20.27 -10.21 -8.59
N LYS A 135 20.52 -10.71 -9.80
CA LYS A 135 19.92 -10.09 -11.01
C LYS A 135 18.38 -10.15 -10.91
N PRO A 136 17.65 -9.12 -11.37
CA PRO A 136 18.16 -7.89 -12.01
C PRO A 136 18.64 -6.81 -11.01
N TYR A 137 18.39 -6.96 -9.71
CA TYR A 137 18.63 -5.96 -8.67
C TYR A 137 20.09 -5.77 -8.25
N HIS A 138 21.03 -6.51 -8.84
CA HIS A 138 22.46 -6.41 -8.54
C HIS A 138 23.09 -5.05 -8.85
N THR A 139 22.39 -4.12 -9.52
CA THR A 139 22.89 -2.77 -9.81
C THR A 139 21.89 -1.72 -9.32
N ARG A 140 22.38 -0.50 -9.06
CA ARG A 140 21.53 0.66 -8.73
C ARG A 140 20.43 0.85 -9.76
N ASP A 141 20.78 0.83 -11.05
CA ASP A 141 19.80 1.01 -12.13
C ASP A 141 18.76 -0.12 -12.17
N GLY A 142 19.16 -1.36 -11.85
CA GLY A 142 18.24 -2.49 -11.74
C GLY A 142 17.22 -2.32 -10.60
N ILE A 143 17.66 -1.78 -9.46
CA ILE A 143 16.78 -1.48 -8.32
C ILE A 143 15.86 -0.30 -8.64
N LEU A 144 16.38 0.77 -9.24
CA LEU A 144 15.56 1.91 -9.66
C LEU A 144 14.50 1.50 -10.67
N ALA A 145 14.86 0.68 -11.67
CA ALA A 145 13.90 0.16 -12.64
C ALA A 145 12.83 -0.72 -11.99
N PHE A 146 13.17 -1.45 -10.93
CA PHE A 146 12.20 -2.22 -10.14
C PHE A 146 11.24 -1.31 -9.38
N PHE A 147 11.74 -0.29 -8.68
CA PHE A 147 10.88 0.68 -7.97
C PHE A 147 10.00 1.49 -8.92
N GLN A 148 10.51 1.83 -10.11
CA GLN A 148 9.79 2.55 -11.16
C GLN A 148 8.62 1.77 -11.78
N GLN A 149 8.42 0.50 -11.42
CA GLN A 149 7.19 -0.21 -11.78
C GLN A 149 5.96 0.36 -11.07
N TYR A 150 6.16 1.04 -9.94
CA TYR A 150 5.09 1.54 -9.07
C TYR A 150 5.25 3.01 -8.73
N TRP A 151 6.48 3.46 -8.53
CA TRP A 151 6.81 4.80 -8.04
C TRP A 151 7.35 5.67 -9.16
N SER A 152 6.97 6.95 -9.18
CA SER A 152 7.58 7.91 -10.11
C SER A 152 9.09 7.95 -9.93
N ARG A 153 9.82 8.34 -10.97
CA ARG A 153 11.30 8.38 -10.92
C ARG A 153 11.86 9.13 -9.69
N PRO A 154 11.36 10.32 -9.31
CA PRO A 154 11.83 11.00 -8.10
C PRO A 154 11.62 10.18 -6.83
N LEU A 155 10.46 9.52 -6.66
CA LEU A 155 10.17 8.68 -5.50
C LEU A 155 10.99 7.40 -5.50
N ALA A 156 11.22 6.79 -6.66
CA ALA A 156 12.09 5.63 -6.79
C ALA A 156 13.54 5.94 -6.37
N VAL A 157 14.03 7.15 -6.67
CA VAL A 157 15.34 7.61 -6.20
C VAL A 157 15.33 7.81 -4.69
N ALA A 158 14.33 8.52 -4.14
CA ALA A 158 14.22 8.72 -2.70
C ALA A 158 14.17 7.39 -1.92
N LEU A 159 13.42 6.41 -2.42
CA LEU A 159 13.37 5.06 -1.85
C LEU A 159 14.73 4.37 -1.87
N TYR A 160 15.46 4.45 -2.99
CA TYR A 160 16.80 3.86 -3.11
C TYR A 160 17.79 4.52 -2.14
N ASP A 161 17.76 5.84 -2.03
CA ASP A 161 18.69 6.60 -1.18
C ASP A 161 18.44 6.33 0.33
N HIS A 162 17.25 5.82 0.69
CA HIS A 162 16.92 5.35 2.04
C HIS A 162 17.34 3.92 2.33
N LEU A 163 17.82 3.16 1.32
CA LEU A 163 18.38 1.84 1.54
C LEU A 163 19.81 1.96 2.08
N ASP A 164 20.13 1.13 3.07
CA ASP A 164 21.51 0.96 3.53
C ASP A 164 22.21 -0.06 2.61
N THR A 165 22.97 0.47 1.64
CA THR A 165 23.61 -0.31 0.58
C THR A 165 25.10 -0.08 0.49
N LYS A 166 25.81 -1.09 -0.02
CA LYS A 166 27.22 -1.03 -0.42
C LYS A 166 27.37 -1.50 -1.85
N ILE A 167 28.34 -0.93 -2.57
CA ILE A 167 28.68 -1.35 -3.93
C ILE A 167 30.08 -1.94 -3.91
N VAL A 168 30.20 -3.21 -4.27
CA VAL A 168 31.49 -3.92 -4.38
C VAL A 168 31.54 -4.64 -5.71
N ASP A 169 32.59 -4.39 -6.49
CA ASP A 169 32.77 -4.96 -7.83
C ASP A 169 31.54 -4.78 -8.73
N GLY A 170 30.91 -3.60 -8.68
CA GLY A 170 29.71 -3.27 -9.45
C GLY A 170 28.41 -3.95 -8.98
N HIS A 171 28.45 -4.73 -7.89
CA HIS A 171 27.28 -5.38 -7.31
C HIS A 171 26.80 -4.64 -6.07
N VAL A 172 25.50 -4.42 -5.99
CA VAL A 172 24.84 -3.86 -4.80
C VAL A 172 24.67 -4.96 -3.75
N TYR A 173 25.04 -4.63 -2.54
CA TYR A 173 24.76 -5.38 -1.32
C TYR A 173 23.82 -4.54 -0.46
N LEU A 174 22.83 -5.18 0.15
CA LEU A 174 21.78 -4.54 0.92
C LEU A 174 21.80 -5.07 2.36
N SER A 175 21.74 -4.18 3.34
CA SER A 175 21.43 -4.55 4.72
C SER A 175 19.91 -4.54 4.93
N THR A 176 19.42 -5.38 5.84
CA THR A 176 17.99 -5.42 6.17
C THR A 176 17.64 -4.30 7.15
N SER A 177 16.61 -3.51 6.84
CA SER A 177 16.17 -2.45 7.74
C SER A 177 15.49 -3.01 9.00
N THR A 178 15.85 -2.45 10.16
CA THR A 178 15.17 -2.68 11.44
C THR A 178 13.93 -1.80 11.60
N LYS A 179 13.80 -0.71 10.83
CA LYS A 179 12.63 0.18 10.83
C LYS A 179 11.67 -0.28 9.73
N ARG A 180 10.54 -0.85 10.13
CA ARG A 180 9.48 -1.31 9.24
C ARG A 180 8.25 -0.42 9.35
N TYR A 181 7.72 -0.03 8.20
CA TYR A 181 6.48 0.73 8.08
C TYR A 181 5.44 -0.07 7.29
N PRO A 182 4.98 -1.23 7.79
CA PRO A 182 3.95 -1.99 7.09
C PRO A 182 2.68 -1.16 6.96
N VAL A 183 2.18 -1.04 5.72
CA VAL A 183 0.90 -0.40 5.42
C VAL A 183 -0.10 -1.50 5.08
N PHE A 184 -1.16 -1.59 5.88
CA PHE A 184 -2.29 -2.47 5.60
C PHE A 184 -3.26 -1.78 4.63
N ILE A 185 -3.41 -2.33 3.43
CA ILE A 185 -4.28 -1.78 2.38
C ILE A 185 -5.35 -2.81 2.02
N SER A 186 -6.60 -2.37 2.03
CA SER A 186 -7.76 -3.15 1.62
C SER A 186 -8.80 -2.24 0.98
N THR A 187 -9.78 -2.83 0.29
CA THR A 187 -10.92 -2.05 -0.22
C THR A 187 -11.80 -1.47 0.89
N GLN A 188 -11.72 -1.99 2.12
CA GLN A 188 -12.55 -1.56 3.26
C GLN A 188 -12.02 -0.29 3.94
N ASN A 189 -10.70 -0.07 3.91
CA ASN A 189 -10.06 1.06 4.57
C ASN A 189 -9.54 2.13 3.60
N MET A 190 -9.95 2.03 2.33
CA MET A 190 -9.53 2.88 1.23
C MET A 190 -10.68 3.74 0.69
N LYS A 191 -10.37 4.97 0.30
CA LYS A 191 -11.24 5.84 -0.50
C LYS A 191 -10.51 6.30 -1.74
N VAL A 192 -11.16 6.18 -2.91
CA VAL A 192 -10.58 6.58 -4.20
C VAL A 192 -11.39 7.74 -4.77
N SER A 193 -10.70 8.79 -5.19
CA SER A 193 -11.26 9.93 -5.91
C SER A 193 -10.59 10.04 -7.28
N VAL A 194 -11.38 10.19 -8.34
CA VAL A 194 -10.86 10.40 -9.70
C VAL A 194 -10.70 11.90 -9.92
N GLU A 195 -9.52 12.30 -10.40
CA GLU A 195 -9.21 13.67 -10.80
C GLU A 195 -8.79 13.72 -12.27
N ASN A 196 -8.78 14.92 -12.87
CA ASN A 196 -8.48 15.09 -14.30
C ASN A 196 -7.13 14.48 -14.75
N SER A 197 -6.17 14.34 -13.82
CA SER A 197 -4.82 13.84 -14.10
C SER A 197 -4.53 12.45 -13.49
N GLY A 198 -5.50 11.79 -12.86
CA GLY A 198 -5.29 10.47 -12.25
C GLY A 198 -6.20 10.16 -11.06
N LEU A 199 -5.66 9.50 -10.04
CA LEU A 199 -6.39 9.07 -8.85
C LEU A 199 -5.78 9.63 -7.58
N ILE A 200 -6.62 10.04 -6.63
CA ILE A 200 -6.23 10.23 -5.23
C ILE A 200 -6.77 9.06 -4.42
N VAL A 201 -5.89 8.42 -3.66
CA VAL A 201 -6.23 7.29 -2.82
C VAL A 201 -5.90 7.61 -1.37
N GLU A 202 -6.89 7.56 -0.49
CA GLU A 202 -6.72 7.71 0.95
C GLU A 202 -6.86 6.36 1.62
N VAL A 203 -5.85 5.96 2.39
CA VAL A 203 -5.87 4.71 3.17
C VAL A 203 -5.76 5.07 4.65
N SER A 204 -6.78 4.68 5.40
CA SER A 204 -6.87 4.91 6.85
C SER A 204 -6.65 3.62 7.63
N GLY A 205 -6.26 3.70 8.90
CA GLY A 205 -6.03 2.49 9.71
C GLY A 205 -4.89 1.62 9.18
N ILE A 206 -3.86 2.23 8.58
CA ILE A 206 -2.73 1.55 7.93
C ILE A 206 -1.91 0.67 8.87
N SER A 207 -1.99 0.91 10.18
CA SER A 207 -1.34 0.09 11.21
C SER A 207 -2.16 0.13 12.50
N PRO A 208 -2.32 -1.01 13.21
CA PRO A 208 -3.02 -1.06 14.49
C PRO A 208 -2.19 -0.47 15.64
N THR A 209 -0.88 -0.23 15.43
CA THR A 209 0.04 0.22 16.48
C THR A 209 0.26 1.74 16.50
N VAL A 210 -0.35 2.47 15.58
CA VAL A 210 -0.22 3.94 15.48
C VAL A 210 -1.51 4.65 15.86
N ALA A 211 -1.37 5.82 16.49
CA ALA A 211 -2.51 6.68 16.82
C ALA A 211 -3.32 7.02 15.55
N SER A 212 -4.64 7.14 15.68
CA SER A 212 -5.57 7.30 14.55
C SER A 212 -5.27 8.50 13.64
N SER A 213 -4.78 9.62 14.20
CA SER A 213 -4.37 10.81 13.43
C SER A 213 -3.10 10.59 12.59
N SER A 214 -2.30 9.58 12.92
CA SER A 214 -1.09 9.18 12.19
C SER A 214 -1.30 7.93 11.33
N SER A 215 -2.54 7.43 11.23
CA SER A 215 -2.87 6.20 10.49
C SER A 215 -3.44 6.44 9.08
N LEU A 216 -3.37 7.69 8.60
CA LEU A 216 -3.78 8.07 7.24
C LEU A 216 -2.56 8.27 6.33
N VAL A 217 -2.57 7.57 5.20
CA VAL A 217 -1.67 7.82 4.07
C VAL A 217 -2.49 8.18 2.85
N ARG A 218 -2.06 9.19 2.11
CA ARG A 218 -2.65 9.61 0.84
C ARG A 218 -1.66 9.42 -0.30
N TYR A 219 -2.09 8.71 -1.33
CA TYR A 219 -1.36 8.47 -2.57
C TYR A 219 -1.98 9.29 -3.70
N HIS A 220 -1.13 9.86 -4.55
CA HIS A 220 -1.53 10.44 -5.82
C HIS A 220 -0.98 9.55 -6.93
N LEU A 221 -1.86 8.97 -7.74
CA LEU A 221 -1.51 8.13 -8.87
C LEU A 221 -1.70 8.96 -10.15
N GLY A 222 -0.62 9.22 -10.86
CA GLY A 222 -0.64 9.86 -12.17
C GLY A 222 -0.44 8.84 -13.27
N ARG A 223 -0.88 9.15 -14.50
CA ARG A 223 -0.52 8.35 -15.67
C ARG A 223 0.79 8.87 -16.26
N ASP A 224 1.77 8.00 -16.36
CA ASP A 224 3.00 8.30 -17.09
C ASP A 224 2.68 8.61 -18.57
N GLN A 225 3.33 9.65 -19.11
CA GLN A 225 2.99 10.16 -20.44
C GLN A 225 3.44 9.22 -21.55
N GLU A 226 4.52 8.47 -21.35
CA GLU A 226 5.09 7.57 -22.35
C GLU A 226 4.39 6.20 -22.31
N SER A 227 4.40 5.55 -21.15
CA SER A 227 3.86 4.20 -20.97
C SER A 227 2.34 4.14 -20.75
N LYS A 228 1.69 5.28 -20.44
CA LYS A 228 0.27 5.39 -20.09
C LYS A 228 -0.16 4.58 -18.86
N ARG A 229 0.79 4.00 -18.13
CA ARG A 229 0.55 3.25 -16.89
C ARG A 229 0.42 4.21 -15.73
N TYR A 230 -0.29 3.79 -14.69
CA TYR A 230 -0.29 4.52 -13.44
C TYR A 230 1.05 4.34 -12.71
N GLU A 231 1.50 5.43 -12.10
CA GLU A 231 2.59 5.48 -11.13
C GLU A 231 2.16 6.32 -9.93
N ILE A 232 2.71 6.02 -8.76
CA ILE A 232 2.55 6.85 -7.58
C ILE A 232 3.48 8.05 -7.76
N THR A 233 2.89 9.23 -7.91
CA THR A 233 3.60 10.50 -8.09
C THR A 233 3.84 11.21 -6.77
N LYS A 234 3.04 10.90 -5.74
CA LYS A 234 3.18 11.44 -4.40
C LYS A 234 2.62 10.45 -3.37
N ARG A 235 3.29 10.33 -2.24
CA ARG A 235 2.79 9.70 -1.03
C ARG A 235 2.94 10.68 0.13
N SER A 236 1.89 10.85 0.91
CA SER A 236 1.84 11.80 2.02
C SER A 236 1.14 11.20 3.23
N GLY A 237 1.45 11.72 4.41
CA GLY A 237 1.09 11.10 5.70
C GLY A 237 2.35 10.86 6.51
N ILE A 238 2.24 10.92 7.84
CA ILE A 238 3.40 10.90 8.76
C ILE A 238 4.08 9.53 8.78
N TYR A 239 3.32 8.46 8.57
CA TYR A 239 3.80 7.09 8.72
C TYR A 239 4.74 6.66 7.58
N GLY A 240 6.00 6.39 7.92
CA GLY A 240 7.04 6.00 6.96
C GLY A 240 7.38 7.10 5.96
N GLN A 241 7.10 8.37 6.30
CA GLN A 241 7.30 9.50 5.40
C GLN A 241 8.76 9.72 5.02
N GLU A 242 9.69 9.32 5.89
CA GLU A 242 11.13 9.47 5.67
C GLU A 242 11.55 8.79 4.37
N ASN A 243 10.99 7.63 4.04
CA ASN A 243 11.36 6.86 2.85
C ASN A 243 11.06 7.58 1.52
N PHE A 244 10.36 8.72 1.55
CA PHE A 244 9.84 9.42 0.39
C PHE A 244 10.16 10.92 0.37
N GLN A 245 11.01 11.41 1.29
CA GLN A 245 11.40 12.82 1.43
C GLN A 245 12.87 13.07 1.08
#